data_AF-A0A945VWE6-F1
#
_entry.id   AF-A0A945VWE6-F1
#
_cell.length_a   1.000
_cell.length_b   1.000
_cell.length_c   1.000
_cell.angle_alpha   90.00
_cell.angle_beta   90.00
_cell.angle_gamma   90.00
#
_symmetry.space_group_name_H-M   'P 1'
#
loop_
_entity.id
_entity.type
_entity.pdbx_description
1 polymer ?
#
loop_
_entity_poly.entity_id
_entity_poly.type
_entity_poly.pdbx_seq_one_letter_code
_entity_poly.pdbx_strand_id
1 'polypeptide(L)' 'LLHNTRLLIVAMKEKDGDFVYNPVSSTIIKDESVMVVMGESVETNKVRESVENQ' A
#
# COMPACT_ATOMS: atom_id res chain seq x y z
N LEU A 1 7.19 2.07 5.53
CA LEU A 1 6.42 0.82 5.35
C LEU A 1 6.70 0.08 4.04
N LEU A 2 7.30 0.68 2.99
CA LEU A 2 7.58 -0.01 1.71
C LEU A 2 8.98 0.33 1.14
N HIS A 3 9.99 0.46 1.99
CA HIS A 3 11.35 0.72 1.50
C HIS A 3 11.90 -0.54 0.83
N ASN A 4 12.52 -0.38 -0.35
CA ASN A 4 13.12 -1.46 -1.17
C ASN A 4 12.16 -2.51 -1.78
N THR A 5 10.86 -2.23 -1.89
CA THR A 5 9.92 -3.11 -2.60
C THR A 5 9.61 -2.59 -4.01
N ARG A 6 9.57 -3.47 -5.02
CA ARG A 6 9.18 -3.11 -6.39
C ARG A 6 7.66 -3.19 -6.56
N LEU A 7 6.95 -2.36 -5.81
CA LEU A 7 5.49 -2.28 -5.84
C LEU A 7 5.03 -0.89 -6.26
N LEU A 8 3.92 -0.84 -6.98
CA LEU A 8 3.21 0.37 -7.36
C LEU A 8 1.96 0.50 -6.50
N ILE A 9 1.78 1.63 -5.82
CA ILE A 9 0.52 1.96 -5.15
C ILE A 9 -0.43 2.51 -6.19
N VAL A 10 -1.61 1.89 -6.33
CA VAL A 10 -2.56 2.19 -7.40
C VAL A 10 -3.83 2.84 -6.88
N ALA A 11 -4.17 2.58 -5.62
CA ALA A 11 -5.21 3.29 -4.91
C ALA A 11 -4.92 3.32 -3.41
N MET A 12 -5.44 4.33 -2.73
CA MET A 12 -5.41 4.45 -1.28
C MET A 12 -6.72 5.02 -0.78
N LYS A 13 -7.15 4.61 0.41
CA LYS A 13 -8.20 5.31 1.15
C LYS A 13 -7.81 5.43 2.63
N GLU A 14 -8.24 6.51 3.25
CA GLU A 14 -8.24 6.63 4.70
C GLU A 14 -9.38 5.80 5.31
N LYS A 15 -9.40 5.70 6.64
CA LYS A 15 -10.54 5.14 7.36
C LYS A 15 -11.78 5.97 7.06
N ASP A 16 -12.84 5.30 6.63
CA ASP A 16 -14.13 5.89 6.25
C ASP A 16 -14.09 6.89 5.07
N GLY A 17 -12.97 7.00 4.35
CA GLY A 17 -12.83 7.82 3.14
C GLY A 17 -13.00 7.03 1.84
N ASP A 18 -13.07 7.77 0.74
CA ASP A 18 -13.10 7.21 -0.62
C ASP A 18 -11.71 6.80 -1.11
N PHE A 19 -11.69 5.94 -2.12
CA PHE A 19 -10.46 5.59 -2.82
C PHE A 19 -9.97 6.76 -3.68
N VAL A 20 -8.73 7.17 -3.43
CA VAL A 20 -7.93 8.01 -4.30
C VAL A 20 -7.09 7.11 -5.19
N TYR A 21 -7.34 7.17 -6.50
CA TYR A 21 -6.58 6.44 -7.51
C TYR A 21 -5.31 7.19 -7.89
N ASN A 22 -4.23 6.45 -8.10
CA ASN A 22 -2.89 6.99 -8.41
C ASN A 22 -2.47 8.13 -7.45
N PRO A 23 -2.37 7.84 -6.14
CA PRO A 23 -2.01 8.85 -5.15
C PRO A 23 -0.63 9.44 -5.46
N VAL A 24 -0.49 10.74 -5.20
CA VAL A 24 0.78 11.45 -5.39
C VAL A 24 1.81 10.98 -4.36
N SER A 25 3.10 11.15 -4.67
CA SER A 25 4.18 10.73 -3.78
C SER A 25 4.21 11.43 -2.42
N SER A 26 3.52 12.57 -2.29
CA SER A 26 3.35 13.30 -1.04
C SER A 26 2.17 12.83 -0.18
N THR A 27 1.43 11.81 -0.62
CA THR A 27 0.32 11.24 0.16
C THR A 27 0.83 10.60 1.44
N ILE A 28 0.24 10.98 2.56
CA ILE A 28 0.59 10.46 3.90
C ILE A 28 -0.20 9.17 4.15
N ILE A 29 0.51 8.10 4.51
CA ILE A 29 -0.09 6.83 4.93
C ILE A 29 -0.30 6.87 6.45
N LYS A 30 -1.55 6.68 6.90
CA LYS A 30 -1.94 6.60 8.32
C LYS A 30 -2.24 5.16 8.72
N ASP A 31 -2.19 4.84 10.01
CA ASP A 31 -2.29 3.47 10.58
C ASP A 31 -3.58 2.70 10.22
N GLU A 32 -4.62 3.36 9.73
CA GLU A 32 -5.90 2.75 9.32
C GLU A 32 -6.18 2.91 7.81
N SER A 33 -5.16 3.30 7.04
CA SER A 33 -5.28 3.46 5.59
C SER A 33 -5.28 2.09 4.90
N VAL A 34 -6.15 1.93 3.92
CA VAL A 34 -6.11 0.77 3.02
C VAL A 34 -5.35 1.16 1.77
N MET A 35 -4.29 0.41 1.47
CA MET A 35 -3.50 0.57 0.25
C MET A 35 -3.80 -0.59 -0.71
N VAL A 36 -4.00 -0.26 -1.98
CA VAL A 36 -4.04 -1.22 -3.07
C VAL A 36 -2.73 -1.11 -3.82
N VAL A 37 -2.01 -2.21 -3.92
CA VAL A 37 -0.70 -2.29 -4.56
C VAL A 37 -0.71 -3.28 -5.72
N MET A 38 0.08 -3.00 -6.74
CA MET A 38 0.37 -3.91 -7.85
C MET A 38 1.87 -4.17 -7.94
N GLY A 39 2.24 -5.38 -8.30
CA GLY A 39 3.63 -5.79 -8.53
C GLY A 39 3.71 -7.27 -8.84
N GLU A 40 4.94 -7.78 -8.97
CA GLU A 40 5.14 -9.22 -9.12
C GLU A 40 4.67 -9.97 -7.88
N SER A 41 4.13 -11.18 -8.08
CA SER A 41 3.60 -12.02 -6.99
C SER A 41 4.60 -12.20 -5.84
N VAL A 42 5.88 -12.38 -6.16
CA VAL A 42 6.97 -12.50 -5.18
C VAL A 42 7.07 -11.26 -4.28
N GLU A 43 6.87 -10.07 -4.83
CA GLU A 43 6.96 -8.80 -4.09
C GLU A 43 5.68 -8.54 -3.27
N THR A 44 4.51 -8.82 -3.83
CA THR A 44 3.23 -8.63 -3.12
C THR A 44 3.10 -9.59 -1.94
N ASN A 45 3.60 -10.83 -2.08
CA ASN A 45 3.55 -11.83 -1.00
C ASN A 45 4.49 -11.46 0.15
N LYS A 46 5.71 -10.96 -0.12
CA LYS A 46 6.62 -10.48 0.94
C LYS A 46 5.98 -9.38 1.79
N VAL A 47 5.31 -8.42 1.14
CA VAL A 47 4.63 -7.32 1.85
C VAL A 47 3.45 -7.84 2.66
N ARG A 48 2.67 -8.77 2.09
CA ARG A 48 1.57 -9.42 2.82
C ARG A 48 2.08 -10.12 4.08
N GLU A 49 3.09 -10.97 3.96
CA GLU A 49 3.71 -11.67 5.09
C GLU A 49 4.26 -10.69 6.13
N SER A 50 4.87 -9.58 5.69
CA SER A 50 5.38 -8.56 6.60
C SER A 50 4.29 -7.80 7.35
N VAL A 51 3.09 -7.68 6.81
CA VAL A 51 1.94 -7.00 7.44
C VAL A 51 1.16 -7.96 8.34
N GLU A 52 0.99 -9.23 7.93
CA GLU A 52 0.28 -10.24 8.72
C GLU A 52 1.07 -10.72 9.96
N ASN A 53 2.40 -10.56 9.96
CA ASN A 53 3.27 -10.95 11.10
C ASN A 53 3.61 -9.78 12.05
N GLN A 54 2.99 -8.61 11.92
CA GLN A 54 3.07 -7.49 12.87
C GLN A 54 1.95 -7.57 13.91
#